data_AF-A0A523LE73-F1
#
_entry.id   AF-A0A523LE73-F1
#
_cell.length_a   1.000
_cell.length_b   1.000
_cell.length_c   1.000
_cell.angle_alpha   90.00
_cell.angle_beta   90.00
_cell.angle_gamma   90.00
#
_symmetry.space_group_name_H-M   'P 1'
#
loop_
_entity.id
_entity.type
_entity.pdbx_description
1 polymer ?
#
loop_
_entity_poly.entity_id
_entity_poly.type
_entity_poly.pdbx_seq_one_letter_code
_entity_poly.pdbx_strand_id
1 'polypeptide(L)'
;MSTLFVGLMSGTSVDAVDVALVDMDISPPCLLTARNHPIPKELRKTIRRLATEPAVDAGEMGRLDVETGELFAEAALTLIKDAGFEPRDITAIGSHGQTIRHEPDASPPCSIQIGDPNIIAERTGILTVADFRRADLAAGGQGAPLAPAFHAAIFQSEIQNRAVLNIGGIANVTHLPMNARITGLDTGPGNTLLDAWARKHLQT
;
A
#
# COMPACT_ATOMS: atom_id res chain seq x y z
N MET A 1 -19.95 -3.33 -17.54
CA MET A 1 -19.46 -2.86 -16.23
C MET A 1 -18.11 -2.25 -16.47
N SER A 2 -17.71 -1.21 -15.71
CA SER A 2 -16.35 -0.69 -15.83
C SER A 2 -15.32 -1.75 -15.42
N THR A 3 -14.11 -1.66 -15.97
CA THR A 3 -12.95 -2.52 -15.68
C THR A 3 -11.80 -1.72 -15.06
N LEU A 4 -12.05 -0.45 -14.72
CA LEU A 4 -11.06 0.47 -14.16
C LEU A 4 -11.03 0.38 -12.64
N PHE A 5 -9.83 0.29 -12.08
CA PHE A 5 -9.59 0.23 -10.64
C PHE A 5 -8.55 1.26 -10.23
N VAL A 6 -8.72 1.81 -9.03
CA VAL A 6 -7.73 2.69 -8.41
C VAL A 6 -7.05 1.96 -7.26
N GLY A 7 -5.72 1.89 -7.28
CA GLY A 7 -4.91 1.41 -6.16
C GLY A 7 -4.36 2.58 -5.35
N LEU A 8 -4.43 2.49 -4.02
CA LEU A 8 -3.85 3.45 -3.07
C LEU A 8 -2.88 2.75 -2.12
N MET A 9 -1.67 3.31 -2.00
CA MET A 9 -0.65 2.82 -1.06
C MET A 9 0.16 3.98 -0.51
N SER A 10 0.45 3.97 0.79
CA SER A 10 1.52 4.80 1.35
C SER A 10 2.56 3.91 2.03
N GLY A 11 3.79 3.97 1.51
CA GLY A 11 4.92 3.21 2.04
C GLY A 11 5.36 3.69 3.42
N THR A 12 6.26 2.94 4.06
CA THR A 12 6.79 3.28 5.39
C THR A 12 7.64 4.56 5.42
N SER A 13 8.04 5.10 4.25
CA SER A 13 8.72 6.39 4.19
C SER A 13 7.77 7.56 4.47
N VAL A 14 6.45 7.36 4.27
CA VAL A 14 5.38 8.35 4.53
C VAL A 14 5.60 9.66 3.77
N ASP A 15 6.14 9.61 2.56
CA ASP A 15 6.41 10.83 1.78
C ASP A 15 5.24 11.24 0.88
N ALA A 16 4.56 10.26 0.30
CA ALA A 16 3.43 10.45 -0.59
C ALA A 16 2.47 9.26 -0.51
N VAL A 17 1.24 9.47 -0.97
CA VAL A 17 0.30 8.41 -1.33
C VAL A 17 0.55 8.08 -2.80
N ASP A 18 1.01 6.86 -3.07
CA ASP A 18 1.10 6.33 -4.42
C ASP A 18 -0.32 5.92 -4.86
N VAL A 19 -0.75 6.49 -5.99
CA VAL A 19 -2.06 6.24 -6.59
C VAL A 19 -1.85 5.72 -8.00
N ALA A 20 -2.51 4.62 -8.35
CA ALA A 20 -2.46 4.03 -9.69
C ALA A 20 -3.86 3.78 -10.24
N LEU A 21 -4.10 4.16 -11.49
CA LEU A 21 -5.30 3.82 -12.24
C LEU A 21 -4.96 2.70 -13.22
N VAL A 22 -5.64 1.57 -13.07
CA VAL A 22 -5.35 0.33 -13.81
C VAL A 22 -6.60 -0.13 -14.53
N ASP A 23 -6.44 -0.51 -15.80
CA ASP A 23 -7.46 -1.23 -16.55
C ASP A 23 -7.20 -2.74 -16.45
N MET A 24 -8.18 -3.46 -15.90
CA MET A 24 -8.11 -4.91 -15.70
C MET A 24 -8.71 -5.71 -16.85
N ASP A 25 -9.30 -5.08 -17.87
CA ASP A 25 -9.82 -5.80 -19.06
C ASP A 25 -8.69 -6.24 -20.00
N ILE A 26 -7.52 -5.60 -19.88
CA ILE A 26 -6.32 -5.92 -20.64
C ILE A 26 -5.54 -7.01 -19.89
N SER A 27 -5.01 -7.99 -20.62
CA SER A 27 -4.17 -9.06 -20.08
C SER A 27 -2.75 -8.99 -20.66
N PRO A 28 -1.71 -8.73 -19.85
CA PRO A 28 -1.76 -8.41 -18.41
C PRO A 28 -2.43 -7.03 -18.15
N PRO A 29 -2.92 -6.78 -16.91
CA PRO A 29 -3.47 -5.49 -16.51
C PRO A 29 -2.63 -4.30 -16.95
N CYS A 30 -3.28 -3.26 -17.45
CA CYS A 30 -2.63 -2.09 -18.02
C CYS A 30 -2.64 -0.93 -17.03
N LEU A 31 -1.46 -0.42 -16.68
CA LEU A 31 -1.36 0.83 -15.95
C LEU A 31 -1.68 2.00 -16.88
N LEU A 32 -2.80 2.69 -16.65
CA LEU A 32 -3.18 3.87 -17.43
C LEU A 32 -2.41 5.11 -16.99
N THR A 33 -2.33 5.32 -15.68
CA THR A 33 -1.55 6.41 -15.08
C THR A 33 -1.27 6.14 -13.61
N ALA A 34 -0.21 6.74 -13.08
CA ALA A 34 0.13 6.71 -11.67
C ALA A 34 0.70 8.06 -11.22
N ARG A 35 0.50 8.41 -9.96
CA ARG A 35 1.01 9.63 -9.35
C ARG A 35 1.33 9.43 -7.88
N ASN A 36 2.25 10.26 -7.39
CA ASN A 36 2.56 10.36 -5.98
C ASN A 36 1.89 11.64 -5.46
N HIS A 37 0.84 11.49 -4.66
CA HIS A 37 0.14 12.60 -4.04
C HIS A 37 0.84 12.96 -2.71
N PRO A 38 1.42 14.17 -2.56
CA PRO A 38 2.25 14.49 -1.40
C PRO A 38 1.49 14.40 -0.07
N ILE A 39 2.11 13.82 0.95
CA ILE A 39 1.55 13.86 2.32
C ILE A 39 1.96 15.18 2.98
N PRO A 40 1.01 15.98 3.50
CA PRO A 40 1.32 17.21 4.22
C PRO A 40 2.34 17.01 5.35
N LYS A 41 3.23 17.98 5.53
CA LYS A 41 4.38 17.85 6.45
C LYS A 41 3.98 17.50 7.88
N GLU A 42 2.92 18.13 8.40
CA GLU A 42 2.45 17.88 9.77
C GLU A 42 1.82 16.49 9.91
N LEU A 43 1.01 16.07 8.93
CA LEU A 43 0.44 14.73 8.89
C LEU A 43 1.54 13.66 8.86
N ARG A 44 2.55 13.83 7.98
CA ARG A 44 3.73 12.96 7.92
C ARG A 44 4.47 12.89 9.25
N LYS A 45 4.63 14.02 9.96
CA LYS A 45 5.29 14.06 11.27
C LYS A 45 4.51 13.25 12.30
N THR A 46 3.19 13.39 12.34
CA THR A 46 2.33 12.66 13.27
C THR A 46 2.33 11.16 12.98
N ILE A 47 2.17 10.76 11.71
CA ILE A 47 2.25 9.34 11.31
C ILE A 47 3.58 8.73 11.73
N ARG A 48 4.71 9.39 11.40
CA ARG A 48 6.05 8.89 11.76
C ARG A 48 6.22 8.74 13.27
N ARG A 49 5.77 9.73 14.05
CA ARG A 49 5.81 9.67 15.51
C ARG A 49 5.04 8.46 16.02
N LEU A 50 3.77 8.30 15.62
CA LEU A 50 2.95 7.18 16.05
C LEU A 50 3.50 5.83 15.60
N ALA A 51 4.10 5.74 14.41
CA ALA A 51 4.75 4.52 13.92
C ALA A 51 5.96 4.08 14.77
N THR A 52 6.57 5.00 15.53
CA THR A 52 7.78 4.73 16.34
C THR A 52 7.54 4.69 17.85
N GLU A 53 6.50 5.34 18.36
CA GLU A 53 6.25 5.41 19.81
C GLU A 53 5.64 4.13 20.36
N PRO A 54 6.09 3.59 21.51
CA PRO A 54 5.56 2.33 22.04
C PRO A 54 4.10 2.46 22.52
N ALA A 55 3.66 3.65 22.94
CA ALA A 55 2.30 3.92 23.36
C ALA A 55 1.67 4.96 22.44
N VAL A 56 0.41 4.75 22.06
CA VAL A 56 -0.34 5.63 21.17
C VAL A 56 -1.68 5.98 21.83
N ASP A 57 -2.03 7.26 21.83
CA ASP A 57 -3.35 7.71 22.26
C ASP A 57 -4.42 7.26 21.25
N ALA A 58 -5.47 6.60 21.73
CA ALA A 58 -6.52 6.07 20.87
C ALA A 58 -7.31 7.19 20.17
N GLY A 59 -7.54 8.32 20.85
CA GLY A 59 -8.23 9.47 20.28
C GLY A 59 -7.42 10.12 19.15
N GLU A 60 -6.12 10.23 19.33
CA GLU A 60 -5.19 10.70 18.30
C GLU A 60 -5.14 9.75 17.10
N MET A 61 -5.03 8.45 17.34
CA MET A 61 -5.04 7.45 16.27
C MET A 61 -6.33 7.49 15.45
N GLY A 62 -7.48 7.64 16.10
CA GLY A 62 -8.77 7.76 15.41
C GLY A 62 -8.89 9.03 14.57
N ARG A 63 -8.38 10.18 15.05
CA ARG A 63 -8.34 11.41 14.23
C ARG A 63 -7.41 11.27 13.02
N LEU A 64 -6.26 10.64 13.23
CA LEU A 64 -5.27 10.41 12.18
C LEU A 64 -5.79 9.45 11.09
N ASP A 65 -6.58 8.45 11.50
CA ASP A 65 -7.24 7.52 10.59
C ASP A 65 -8.20 8.23 9.62
N VAL A 66 -9.02 9.14 10.16
CA VAL A 66 -9.93 9.98 9.37
C VAL A 66 -9.15 10.94 8.47
N GLU A 67 -8.16 11.67 9.01
CA GLU A 67 -7.36 12.64 8.23
C GLU A 67 -6.61 11.95 7.08
N THR A 68 -6.08 10.74 7.33
CA THR A 68 -5.43 9.92 6.29
C THR A 68 -6.45 9.46 5.25
N GLY A 69 -7.68 9.09 5.67
CA GLY A 69 -8.77 8.73 4.75
C GLY A 69 -9.16 9.87 3.82
N GLU A 70 -9.27 11.11 4.35
CA GLU A 70 -9.56 12.30 3.53
C GLU A 70 -8.45 12.55 2.49
N LEU A 71 -7.18 12.45 2.89
CA LEU A 71 -6.05 12.59 1.96
C LEU A 71 -6.07 11.52 0.86
N PHE A 72 -6.39 10.28 1.21
CA PHE A 72 -6.45 9.16 0.27
C PHE A 72 -7.61 9.34 -0.72
N ALA A 73 -8.76 9.86 -0.27
CA ALA A 73 -9.87 10.22 -1.14
C ALA A 73 -9.50 11.35 -2.11
N GLU A 74 -8.85 12.41 -1.61
CA GLU A 74 -8.34 13.50 -2.44
C GLU A 74 -7.37 13.00 -3.51
N ALA A 75 -6.44 12.13 -3.12
CA ALA A 75 -5.45 11.54 -4.02
C ALA A 75 -6.10 10.73 -5.14
N ALA A 76 -7.10 9.90 -4.82
CA ALA A 76 -7.86 9.13 -5.79
C ALA A 76 -8.64 10.04 -6.77
N LEU A 77 -9.42 10.99 -6.24
CA LEU A 77 -10.21 11.92 -7.06
C LEU A 77 -9.34 12.77 -7.99
N THR A 78 -8.18 13.22 -7.49
CA THR A 78 -7.20 13.96 -8.28
C THR A 78 -6.70 13.13 -9.45
N LEU A 79 -6.29 11.87 -9.22
CA LEU A 79 -5.82 11.00 -10.29
C LEU A 79 -6.93 10.73 -11.34
N ILE A 80 -8.14 10.40 -10.87
CA ILE A 80 -9.30 10.10 -11.73
C ILE A 80 -9.60 11.29 -12.64
N LYS A 81 -9.70 12.50 -12.06
CA LYS A 81 -9.97 13.73 -12.80
C LYS A 81 -8.87 14.03 -13.81
N ASP A 82 -7.61 13.93 -13.41
CA ASP A 82 -6.47 14.23 -14.28
C ASP A 82 -6.32 13.23 -15.43
N ALA A 83 -6.80 12.01 -15.25
CA ALA A 83 -6.90 10.99 -16.30
C ALA A 83 -8.11 11.17 -17.23
N GLY A 84 -8.99 12.15 -16.95
CA GLY A 84 -10.17 12.44 -17.76
C GLY A 84 -11.36 11.51 -17.51
N PHE A 85 -11.38 10.81 -16.37
CA PHE A 85 -12.48 9.94 -15.96
C PHE A 85 -13.33 10.60 -14.86
N GLU A 86 -14.51 10.05 -14.62
CA GLU A 86 -15.35 10.38 -13.47
C GLU A 86 -15.40 9.22 -12.47
N PRO A 87 -15.75 9.48 -11.19
CA PRO A 87 -15.81 8.41 -10.18
C PRO A 87 -16.71 7.22 -10.58
N ARG A 88 -17.80 7.48 -11.30
CA ARG A 88 -18.72 6.43 -11.81
C ARG A 88 -18.07 5.48 -12.82
N ASP A 89 -16.96 5.88 -13.42
CA ASP A 89 -16.20 5.07 -14.35
C ASP A 89 -15.24 4.13 -13.62
N ILE A 90 -15.13 4.21 -12.29
CA ILE A 90 -14.24 3.37 -11.49
C ILE A 90 -15.05 2.29 -10.78
N THR A 91 -14.63 1.03 -10.95
CA THR A 91 -15.29 -0.13 -10.36
C THR A 91 -15.07 -0.22 -8.86
N ALA A 92 -13.81 -0.07 -8.43
CA ALA A 92 -13.46 -0.03 -7.02
C ALA A 92 -12.12 0.66 -6.77
N ILE A 93 -11.95 1.09 -5.53
CA ILE A 93 -10.67 1.50 -4.95
C ILE A 93 -10.13 0.34 -4.10
N GLY A 94 -8.88 -0.06 -4.32
CA GLY A 94 -8.12 -0.90 -3.42
C GLY A 94 -7.16 -0.07 -2.57
N SER A 95 -7.43 0.09 -1.28
CA SER A 95 -6.62 0.92 -0.38
C SER A 95 -5.85 0.07 0.63
N HIS A 96 -4.52 0.08 0.53
CA HIS A 96 -3.67 -0.50 1.56
C HIS A 96 -3.70 0.31 2.87
N GLY A 97 -3.90 1.62 2.76
CA GLY A 97 -3.72 2.55 3.87
C GLY A 97 -2.25 2.81 4.20
N GLN A 98 -2.02 3.39 5.37
CA GLN A 98 -0.71 3.67 5.95
C GLN A 98 -0.47 2.76 7.14
N THR A 99 0.61 1.97 7.14
CA THR A 99 0.93 1.09 8.27
C THR A 99 1.44 1.89 9.46
N ILE A 100 0.86 1.64 10.64
CA ILE A 100 1.35 2.13 11.94
C ILE A 100 2.02 1.00 12.73
N ARG A 101 1.46 -0.22 12.71
CA ARG A 101 2.03 -1.41 13.36
C ARG A 101 1.95 -2.63 12.46
N HIS A 102 2.98 -3.47 12.52
CA HIS A 102 2.99 -4.77 11.86
C HIS A 102 3.82 -5.74 12.70
N GLU A 103 3.13 -6.61 13.41
CA GLU A 103 3.70 -7.54 14.39
C GLU A 103 3.08 -8.94 14.17
N PRO A 104 3.41 -9.61 13.06
CA PRO A 104 2.85 -10.92 12.72
C PRO A 104 3.31 -12.03 13.67
N ASP A 105 4.42 -11.84 14.37
CA ASP A 105 4.96 -12.79 15.36
C ASP A 105 4.48 -12.52 16.80
N ALA A 106 3.67 -11.47 17.01
CA ALA A 106 3.07 -11.20 18.32
C ALA A 106 2.01 -12.25 18.68
N SER A 107 1.63 -12.30 19.95
CA SER A 107 0.58 -13.20 20.45
C SER A 107 -0.51 -12.40 21.16
N PRO A 108 -1.67 -12.16 20.52
CA PRO A 108 -2.04 -12.55 19.15
C PRO A 108 -1.34 -11.73 18.06
N PRO A 109 -1.22 -12.25 16.82
CA PRO A 109 -0.62 -11.52 15.70
C PRO A 109 -1.44 -10.27 15.37
N CYS A 110 -0.76 -9.18 15.04
CA CYS A 110 -1.42 -7.88 14.86
C CYS A 110 -0.83 -7.08 13.70
N SER A 111 -1.70 -6.37 12.98
CA SER A 111 -1.27 -5.31 12.07
C SER A 111 -2.33 -4.21 12.03
N ILE A 112 -1.87 -2.96 12.02
CA ILE A 112 -2.72 -1.77 12.03
C ILE A 112 -2.32 -0.88 10.85
N GLN A 113 -3.27 -0.71 9.94
CA GLN A 113 -3.23 0.27 8.87
C GLN A 113 -4.30 1.34 9.15
N ILE A 114 -3.93 2.61 8.98
CA ILE A 114 -4.84 3.74 9.05
C ILE A 114 -5.16 4.28 7.65
N GLY A 115 -6.19 5.10 7.55
CA GLY A 115 -6.79 5.57 6.30
C GLY A 115 -8.19 5.01 6.17
N ASP A 116 -9.15 5.63 6.86
CA ASP A 116 -10.51 5.11 7.02
C ASP A 116 -11.17 4.83 5.65
N PRO A 117 -11.44 3.54 5.31
CA PRO A 117 -12.03 3.20 4.03
C PRO A 117 -13.47 3.71 3.88
N ASN A 118 -14.17 3.98 4.98
CA ASN A 118 -15.52 4.55 4.95
C ASN A 118 -15.47 6.01 4.49
N ILE A 119 -14.49 6.79 4.97
CA ILE A 119 -14.25 8.15 4.49
C ILE A 119 -13.89 8.12 3.00
N ILE A 120 -12.99 7.22 2.58
CA ILE A 120 -12.61 7.08 1.17
C ILE A 120 -13.86 6.76 0.31
N ALA A 121 -14.66 5.79 0.71
CA ALA A 121 -15.88 5.41 -0.01
C ALA A 121 -16.90 6.57 -0.08
N GLU A 122 -17.17 7.22 1.04
CA GLU A 122 -18.14 8.32 1.12
C GLU A 122 -17.71 9.53 0.28
N ARG A 123 -16.43 9.92 0.35
CA ARG A 123 -15.90 11.09 -0.37
C ARG A 123 -15.79 10.86 -1.87
N THR A 124 -15.47 9.64 -2.27
CA THR A 124 -15.27 9.31 -3.69
C THR A 124 -16.56 8.84 -4.37
N GLY A 125 -17.52 8.31 -3.61
CA GLY A 125 -18.68 7.60 -4.13
C GLY A 125 -18.35 6.25 -4.76
N ILE A 126 -17.14 5.71 -4.52
CA ILE A 126 -16.63 4.48 -5.13
C ILE A 126 -16.53 3.37 -4.08
N LEU A 127 -16.92 2.15 -4.45
CA LEU A 127 -16.71 0.96 -3.63
C LEU A 127 -15.23 0.87 -3.21
N THR A 128 -14.96 0.86 -1.91
CA THR A 128 -13.59 0.80 -1.38
C THR A 128 -13.35 -0.54 -0.68
N VAL A 129 -12.31 -1.24 -1.10
CA VAL A 129 -11.79 -2.46 -0.48
C VAL A 129 -10.48 -2.11 0.21
N ALA A 130 -10.33 -2.46 1.49
CA ALA A 130 -9.15 -2.14 2.29
C ALA A 130 -8.84 -3.24 3.31
N ASP A 131 -7.90 -2.99 4.23
CA ASP A 131 -7.52 -3.87 5.34
C ASP A 131 -7.03 -5.28 4.91
N PHE A 132 -6.25 -5.33 3.85
CA PHE A 132 -5.80 -6.58 3.23
C PHE A 132 -4.93 -7.45 4.16
N ARG A 133 -4.12 -6.83 5.05
CA ARG A 133 -3.17 -7.58 5.88
C ARG A 133 -3.84 -8.34 7.00
N ARG A 134 -4.85 -7.75 7.65
CA ARG A 134 -5.58 -8.41 8.73
C ARG A 134 -6.35 -9.62 8.22
N ALA A 135 -6.83 -9.60 6.97
CA ALA A 135 -7.43 -10.77 6.34
C ALA A 135 -6.45 -11.94 6.22
N ASP A 136 -5.20 -11.68 5.81
CA ASP A 136 -4.16 -12.72 5.73
C ASP A 136 -3.74 -13.23 7.12
N LEU A 137 -3.57 -12.34 8.11
CA LEU A 137 -3.30 -12.74 9.49
C LEU A 137 -4.42 -13.62 10.07
N ALA A 138 -5.68 -13.29 9.81
CA ALA A 138 -6.82 -14.09 10.23
C ALA A 138 -6.86 -15.48 9.56
N ALA A 139 -6.30 -15.60 8.35
CA ALA A 139 -6.10 -16.86 7.66
C ALA A 139 -4.85 -17.64 8.12
N GLY A 140 -4.13 -17.15 9.14
CA GLY A 140 -2.91 -17.77 9.67
C GLY A 140 -1.63 -17.43 8.90
N GLY A 141 -1.69 -16.42 8.02
CA GLY A 141 -0.55 -15.90 7.28
C GLY A 141 0.29 -14.90 8.09
N GLN A 142 1.12 -14.14 7.39
CA GLN A 142 2.06 -13.16 7.97
C GLN A 142 1.63 -11.71 7.72
N GLY A 143 0.55 -11.49 6.95
CA GLY A 143 0.12 -10.16 6.51
C GLY A 143 1.07 -9.50 5.50
N ALA A 144 2.17 -10.16 5.12
CA ALA A 144 3.20 -9.65 4.21
C ALA A 144 4.11 -10.79 3.69
N PRO A 145 4.75 -10.64 2.51
CA PRO A 145 4.37 -9.73 1.43
C PRO A 145 3.11 -10.25 0.71
N LEU A 146 2.16 -9.37 0.36
CA LEU A 146 0.94 -9.74 -0.37
C LEU A 146 1.11 -9.69 -1.91
N ALA A 147 2.17 -9.04 -2.39
CA ALA A 147 2.49 -8.91 -3.80
C ALA A 147 2.80 -10.22 -4.57
N PRO A 148 3.25 -11.35 -3.97
CA PRO A 148 3.59 -12.56 -4.73
C PRO A 148 2.50 -13.07 -5.66
N ALA A 149 1.23 -13.01 -5.26
CA ALA A 149 0.11 -13.43 -6.12
C ALA A 149 -0.03 -12.52 -7.35
N PHE A 150 0.12 -11.21 -7.17
CA PHE A 150 0.14 -10.25 -8.26
C PHE A 150 1.37 -10.43 -9.16
N HIS A 151 2.56 -10.63 -8.58
CA HIS A 151 3.78 -10.90 -9.33
C HIS A 151 3.65 -12.15 -10.20
N ALA A 152 3.01 -13.21 -9.72
CA ALA A 152 2.74 -14.38 -10.52
C ALA A 152 1.79 -14.07 -11.70
N ALA A 153 0.71 -13.33 -11.45
CA ALA A 153 -0.25 -12.98 -12.51
C ALA A 153 0.39 -12.16 -13.66
N ILE A 154 1.39 -11.32 -13.36
CA ILE A 154 2.04 -10.45 -14.35
C ILE A 154 3.34 -11.06 -14.91
N PHE A 155 4.15 -11.69 -14.07
CA PHE A 155 5.53 -12.04 -14.38
C PHE A 155 5.82 -13.54 -14.40
N GLN A 156 4.84 -14.43 -14.16
CA GLN A 156 5.09 -15.87 -14.30
C GLN A 156 5.57 -16.21 -15.73
N SER A 157 6.46 -17.20 -15.84
CA SER A 157 6.94 -17.69 -17.13
C SER A 157 6.97 -19.21 -17.14
N GLU A 158 6.52 -19.79 -18.25
CA GLU A 158 6.54 -21.26 -18.44
C GLU A 158 7.92 -21.78 -18.86
N ILE A 159 8.83 -20.87 -19.28
CA ILE A 159 10.13 -21.25 -19.88
C ILE A 159 11.35 -20.86 -19.04
N GLN A 160 11.16 -20.09 -17.95
CA GLN A 160 12.26 -19.72 -17.06
C GLN A 160 11.77 -19.41 -15.65
N ASN A 161 12.64 -19.64 -14.66
CA ASN A 161 12.41 -19.14 -13.30
C ASN A 161 12.63 -17.62 -13.29
N ARG A 162 11.81 -16.90 -12.53
CA ARG A 162 11.95 -15.46 -12.32
C ARG A 162 12.00 -15.14 -10.84
N ALA A 163 12.59 -13.99 -10.53
CA ALA A 163 12.49 -13.39 -9.22
C ALA A 163 12.12 -11.91 -9.38
N VAL A 164 11.22 -11.43 -8.54
CA VAL A 164 10.87 -10.00 -8.45
C VAL A 164 11.39 -9.51 -7.11
N LEU A 165 12.33 -8.57 -7.14
CA LEU A 165 12.91 -7.97 -5.95
C LEU A 165 12.38 -6.53 -5.81
N ASN A 166 11.61 -6.28 -4.76
CA ASN A 166 11.21 -4.94 -4.37
C ASN A 166 12.18 -4.41 -3.30
N ILE A 167 12.75 -3.23 -3.53
CA ILE A 167 13.70 -2.57 -2.61
C ILE A 167 13.04 -1.33 -2.02
N GLY A 168 12.11 -1.55 -1.09
CA GLY A 168 11.48 -0.49 -0.30
C GLY A 168 12.28 -0.17 0.97
N GLY A 169 11.60 0.28 2.04
CA GLY A 169 12.24 0.40 3.35
C GLY A 169 12.76 -0.96 3.87
N ILE A 170 11.93 -1.99 3.72
CA ILE A 170 12.29 -3.41 3.82
C ILE A 170 12.28 -3.99 2.40
N ALA A 171 13.31 -4.74 2.05
CA ALA A 171 13.40 -5.44 0.78
C ALA A 171 12.65 -6.78 0.87
N ASN A 172 11.93 -7.13 -0.19
CA ASN A 172 11.24 -8.41 -0.29
C ASN A 172 11.42 -9.00 -1.68
N VAL A 173 11.50 -10.33 -1.73
CA VAL A 173 11.67 -11.09 -2.96
C VAL A 173 10.47 -12.01 -3.15
N THR A 174 9.96 -12.06 -4.37
CA THR A 174 9.08 -13.13 -4.84
C THR A 174 9.86 -14.04 -5.76
N HIS A 175 9.87 -15.34 -5.48
CA HIS A 175 10.40 -16.36 -6.37
C HIS A 175 9.26 -16.99 -7.16
N LEU A 176 9.38 -16.92 -8.49
CA LEU A 176 8.43 -17.42 -9.48
C LEU A 176 9.10 -18.55 -10.28
N PRO A 177 9.15 -19.78 -9.72
CA PRO A 177 9.70 -20.92 -10.42
C PRO A 177 8.75 -21.42 -11.53
N MET A 178 9.28 -22.07 -12.56
CA MET A 178 8.46 -22.64 -13.64
C MET A 178 7.49 -23.71 -13.14
N ASN A 179 7.97 -24.64 -12.32
CA ASN A 179 7.28 -25.88 -11.94
C ASN A 179 7.28 -26.13 -10.42
N ALA A 180 7.22 -25.07 -9.62
CA ALA A 180 7.17 -25.18 -8.17
C ALA A 180 6.25 -24.12 -7.56
N ARG A 181 6.03 -24.21 -6.25
CA ARG A 181 5.22 -23.24 -5.52
C ARG A 181 5.89 -21.87 -5.52
N ILE A 182 5.11 -20.83 -5.81
CA ILE A 182 5.51 -19.43 -5.64
C ILE A 182 5.80 -19.19 -4.16
N THR A 183 6.93 -18.56 -3.87
CA THR A 183 7.30 -18.16 -2.51
C THR A 183 7.63 -16.67 -2.48
N GLY A 184 7.41 -16.04 -1.34
CA GLY A 184 7.80 -14.67 -1.09
C GLY A 184 8.25 -14.51 0.35
N LEU A 185 9.25 -13.66 0.57
CA LEU A 185 9.73 -13.33 1.91
C LEU A 185 10.38 -11.95 1.93
N ASP A 186 10.44 -11.37 3.11
CA ASP A 186 11.25 -10.20 3.40
C ASP A 186 12.71 -10.63 3.57
N THR A 187 13.62 -10.03 2.81
CA THR A 187 15.05 -10.36 2.88
C THR A 187 15.80 -9.56 3.95
N GLY A 188 15.18 -8.49 4.47
CA GLY A 188 15.79 -7.58 5.45
C GLY A 188 15.72 -6.11 5.02
N PRO A 189 16.56 -5.21 5.58
CA PRO A 189 16.53 -3.78 5.25
C PRO A 189 16.86 -3.53 3.78
N GLY A 190 16.04 -2.69 3.13
CA GLY A 190 16.34 -2.09 1.83
C GLY A 190 16.91 -0.69 2.03
N ASN A 191 16.11 0.34 1.82
CA ASN A 191 16.54 1.74 1.90
C ASN A 191 16.49 2.34 3.32
N THR A 192 15.80 1.72 4.28
CA THR A 192 15.52 2.36 5.59
C THR A 192 16.77 2.85 6.34
N LEU A 193 17.85 2.08 6.32
CA LEU A 193 19.11 2.45 7.00
C LEU A 193 19.90 3.50 6.20
N LEU A 194 19.87 3.43 4.86
CA LEU A 194 20.48 4.42 3.98
C LEU A 194 19.79 5.77 4.16
N ASP A 195 18.46 5.80 4.20
CA ASP A 195 17.67 7.01 4.38
C ASP A 195 17.91 7.62 5.78
N ALA A 196 18.03 6.78 6.82
CA ALA A 196 18.36 7.25 8.16
C ALA A 196 19.74 7.90 8.22
N TRP A 197 20.73 7.31 7.54
CA TRP A 197 22.07 7.88 7.44
C TRP A 197 22.08 9.20 6.66
N ALA A 198 21.39 9.25 5.51
CA ALA A 198 21.25 10.46 4.70
C ALA A 198 20.59 11.59 5.50
N ARG A 199 19.47 11.35 6.17
CA ARG A 199 18.80 12.34 7.04
C ARG A 199 19.72 12.92 8.10
N LYS A 200 20.56 12.07 8.71
CA LYS A 200 21.48 12.48 9.78
C LYS A 200 22.62 13.37 9.28
N HIS A 201 23.12 13.13 8.06
CA HIS A 201 24.36 13.73 7.58
C HIS A 201 24.18 14.75 6.44
N LEU A 202 23.10 14.65 5.67
CA LEU A 202 22.86 15.48 4.49
C LEU A 202 21.72 16.49 4.68
N GLN A 203 21.00 16.44 5.81
CA GLN A 203 19.83 17.29 6.11
C GLN A 203 18.71 17.22 5.05
N THR A 204 18.68 16.15 4.26
CA THR A 204 17.63 15.81 3.30
C THR A 204 16.53 14.99 3.95
#